data_AF-A0AA45MXE7-F1
#
_entry.id   AF-A0AA45MXE7-F1
#
_cell.length_a   1.000
_cell.length_b   1.000
_cell.length_c   1.000
_cell.angle_alpha   90.00
_cell.angle_beta   90.00
_cell.angle_gamma   90.00
#
_symmetry.space_group_name_H-M   'P 1'
#
loop_
_entity.id
_entity.type
_entity.pdbx_description
1 polymer ?
#
loop_
_entity_poly.entity_id
_entity_poly.type
_entity_poly.pdbx_seq_one_letter_code
_entity_poly.pdbx_strand_id
1 'polypeptide(L)'
;MDKKISTLLTEIKDATGWSEVKIAEELGTSQPTVNRILNGQDDCKGSTLRAITELHRISCSERAKPSNPNPQRAAVTPRKPAKEVA
;
A
#
# COMPACT_ATOMS: atom_id res chain seq x y z
N MET A 1 -17.87 -15.86 6.64
CA MET A 1 -16.75 -15.14 7.27
C MET A 1 -16.36 -14.02 6.32
N ASP A 2 -16.88 -12.82 6.54
CA ASP A 2 -16.60 -11.65 5.71
C ASP A 2 -15.12 -11.30 5.88
N LYS A 3 -14.30 -11.58 4.86
CA LYS A 3 -12.89 -11.20 4.89
C LYS A 3 -12.81 -9.69 5.03
N LYS A 4 -12.14 -9.21 6.09
CA LYS A 4 -11.97 -7.77 6.30
C LYS A 4 -11.15 -7.18 5.16
N ILE A 5 -11.48 -5.95 4.78
CA ILE A 5 -10.79 -5.20 3.71
C ILE A 5 -9.29 -5.05 4.02
N SER A 6 -8.95 -4.91 5.30
CA SER A 6 -7.56 -4.91 5.78
C SER A 6 -6.81 -6.19 5.42
N THR A 7 -7.47 -7.35 5.45
CA THR A 7 -6.89 -8.63 5.04
C THR A 7 -6.61 -8.64 3.54
N LEU A 8 -7.55 -8.19 2.70
CA LEU A 8 -7.36 -8.10 1.25
C LEU A 8 -6.18 -7.20 0.88
N LEU A 9 -6.07 -6.03 1.52
CA LEU A 9 -4.94 -5.13 1.32
C LEU A 9 -3.61 -5.75 1.76
N THR A 10 -3.61 -6.52 2.85
CA THR A 10 -2.41 -7.22 3.32
C THR A 10 -1.99 -8.30 2.33
N GLU A 11 -2.94 -9.08 1.81
CA GLU A 11 -2.69 -10.08 0.76
C GLU A 11 -2.18 -9.44 -0.54
N ILE A 12 -2.72 -8.29 -0.96
CA ILE A 12 -2.19 -7.51 -2.10
C ILE A 12 -0.75 -7.08 -1.82
N LYS A 13 -0.46 -6.52 -0.63
CA LYS A 13 0.90 -6.10 -0.24
C LYS A 13 1.88 -7.27 -0.28
N ASP A 14 1.47 -8.44 0.20
CA ASP A 14 2.29 -9.65 0.21
C ASP A 14 2.52 -10.19 -1.21
N ALA A 15 1.46 -10.21 -2.04
CA ALA A 15 1.54 -10.71 -3.41
C ALA A 15 2.35 -9.80 -4.34
N THR A 16 2.26 -8.48 -4.17
CA THR A 16 2.86 -7.49 -5.09
C THR A 16 4.13 -6.83 -4.57
N GLY A 17 4.36 -6.85 -3.26
CA GLY A 17 5.43 -6.06 -2.62
C GLY A 17 5.19 -4.55 -2.66
N TRP A 18 3.97 -4.09 -2.94
CA TRP A 18 3.68 -2.66 -3.11
C TRP A 18 3.62 -1.90 -1.78
N SER A 19 4.03 -0.63 -1.84
CA SER A 19 3.85 0.33 -0.75
C SER A 19 2.40 0.83 -0.70
N GLU A 20 1.99 1.35 0.46
CA GLU A 20 0.64 1.89 0.66
C GLU A 20 0.32 3.06 -0.27
N VAL A 21 1.33 3.85 -0.62
CA VAL A 21 1.21 4.95 -1.60
C VAL A 21 0.86 4.38 -2.97
N LYS A 22 1.58 3.35 -3.43
CA LYS A 22 1.33 2.75 -4.74
C LYS A 22 -0.04 2.06 -4.79
N ILE A 23 -0.44 1.38 -3.72
CA ILE A 23 -1.78 0.82 -3.62
C ILE A 23 -2.85 1.92 -3.66
N ALA A 24 -2.60 3.06 -3.02
CA ALA A 24 -3.52 4.19 -3.06
C ALA A 24 -3.66 4.75 -4.49
N GLU A 25 -2.56 4.88 -5.22
CA GLU A 25 -2.55 5.30 -6.64
C GLU A 25 -3.39 4.35 -7.52
N GLU A 26 -3.16 3.04 -7.40
CA GLU A 26 -3.90 2.02 -8.16
C GLU A 26 -5.39 1.98 -7.82
N LEU A 27 -5.73 2.25 -6.55
CA LEU A 27 -7.11 2.32 -6.10
C LEU A 27 -7.77 3.70 -6.35
N GLY A 28 -7.02 4.69 -6.86
CA GLY A 28 -7.51 6.06 -7.03
C GLY A 28 -7.90 6.74 -5.72
N THR A 29 -7.24 6.39 -4.61
CA THR A 29 -7.48 6.92 -3.27
C THR A 29 -6.22 7.55 -2.69
N SER A 30 -6.29 8.00 -1.43
CA SER A 30 -5.16 8.59 -0.71
C SER A 30 -4.49 7.56 0.21
N GLN A 31 -3.17 7.63 0.37
CA GLN A 31 -2.42 6.81 1.34
C GLN A 31 -2.99 6.82 2.77
N PRO A 32 -3.44 7.95 3.36
CA PRO A 32 -4.09 7.93 4.67
C PRO A 32 -5.37 7.09 4.72
N THR A 33 -6.11 6.98 3.60
CA THR A 33 -7.27 6.11 3.50
C THR A 33 -6.85 4.64 3.59
N VAL A 34 -5.81 4.25 2.85
CA VAL A 34 -5.24 2.89 2.90
C VAL A 34 -4.76 2.55 4.32
N ASN A 35 -4.06 3.48 4.97
CA ASN A 35 -3.57 3.31 6.33
C ASN A 35 -4.71 3.12 7.35
N ARG A 36 -5.80 3.90 7.24
CA ARG A 36 -7.00 3.74 8.09
C ARG A 36 -7.62 2.36 7.93
N ILE A 37 -7.77 1.89 6.69
CA ILE A 37 -8.33 0.56 6.40
C ILE A 37 -7.45 -0.54 7.00
N LEU A 38 -6.11 -0.44 6.85
CA LEU A 38 -5.17 -1.40 7.46
C LEU A 38 -5.26 -1.42 8.99
N ASN A 39 -5.52 -0.29 9.63
CA ASN A 39 -5.78 -0.18 11.08
C ASN A 39 -7.19 -0.60 11.49
N GLY A 40 -8.02 -1.09 10.57
CA GLY A 40 -9.39 -1.55 10.84
C GLY A 40 -10.43 -0.43 10.91
N GLN A 41 -10.07 0.79 10.50
CA GLN A 41 -11.01 1.90 10.33
C GLN A 41 -11.54 1.88 8.88
N ASP A 42 -12.49 0.99 8.61
CA ASP A 42 -13.03 0.72 7.26
C ASP A 42 -14.19 1.65 6.86
N ASP A 43 -14.13 2.93 7.24
CA ASP A 43 -15.09 3.96 6.78
C ASP A 43 -14.83 4.32 5.29
N CYS A 44 -14.81 3.30 4.44
CA CYS A 44 -14.53 3.39 3.03
C CYS A 44 -15.82 3.17 2.24
N LYS A 45 -15.97 3.93 1.16
CA LYS A 45 -17.17 3.86 0.31
C LYS A 45 -17.23 2.47 -0.33
N GLY A 46 -18.43 1.96 -0.60
CA GLY A 46 -18.61 0.65 -1.27
C GLY A 46 -17.90 0.54 -2.64
N SER A 47 -17.65 1.68 -3.31
CA SER A 47 -16.82 1.75 -4.51
C SER A 47 -15.35 1.39 -4.25
N THR A 48 -14.79 1.82 -3.12
CA THR A 48 -13.42 1.49 -2.68
C THR A 48 -13.31 0.01 -2.34
N LEU A 49 -14.30 -0.55 -1.64
CA LEU A 49 -14.34 -1.99 -1.37
C LEU A 49 -14.32 -2.81 -2.67
N ARG A 50 -15.12 -2.41 -3.68
CA ARG A 50 -15.14 -3.06 -4.99
C ARG A 50 -13.79 -2.97 -5.71
N ALA A 51 -13.16 -1.80 -5.68
CA ALA A 51 -11.83 -1.60 -6.27
C ALA A 51 -10.77 -2.48 -5.61
N ILE A 52 -10.76 -2.55 -4.26
CA ILE A 52 -9.84 -3.41 -3.50
C ILE A 52 -10.07 -4.89 -3.83
N THR A 53 -11.33 -5.31 -3.92
CA THR A 53 -11.68 -6.71 -4.25
C THR A 53 -11.21 -7.09 -5.65
N GLU A 54 -11.40 -6.21 -6.64
CA GLU A 54 -10.94 -6.47 -8.01
C GLU A 54 -9.42 -6.46 -8.11
N LEU A 55 -8.75 -5.48 -7.46
CA LEU A 55 -7.29 -5.43 -7.43
C LEU A 55 -6.69 -6.67 -6.75
N HIS A 56 -7.31 -7.13 -5.67
CA HIS A 56 -6.93 -8.38 -5.00
C HIS A 56 -7.06 -9.58 -5.95
N ARG A 57 -8.18 -9.68 -6.66
CA ARG A 57 -8.42 -10.74 -7.64
C ARG A 57 -7.36 -10.75 -8.73
N ILE A 58 -6.96 -9.59 -9.24
CA ILE A 58 -5.92 -9.46 -10.28
C ILE A 58 -4.56 -9.87 -9.70
N SER A 59 -4.12 -9.23 -8.62
CA SER A 59 -2.79 -9.41 -8.03
C SER A 59 -2.56 -10.81 -7.46
N CYS A 60 -3.59 -11.44 -6.87
CA CYS A 60 -3.49 -12.82 -6.40
C CYS A 60 -3.70 -13.86 -7.51
N SER A 61 -4.30 -13.49 -8.65
CA SER A 61 -4.42 -14.39 -9.81
C SER A 61 -3.16 -14.41 -10.69
N GLU A 62 -2.35 -13.35 -10.70
CA GLU A 62 -1.09 -13.28 -11.47
C GLU A 62 0.12 -13.94 -10.77
N ARG A 63 -0.10 -14.97 -9.95
CA ARG A 63 0.95 -15.70 -9.21
C ARG A 63 1.82 -16.61 -10.10
N ALA A 64 2.26 -16.13 -11.27
CA ALA A 64 3.15 -16.84 -12.17
C ALA A 64 4.58 -16.27 -12.28
N LYS A 65 4.90 -15.08 -11.76
CA LYS A 65 6.31 -14.61 -11.71
C LYS A 65 6.62 -13.78 -10.45
N PRO A 66 7.63 -14.17 -9.64
CA PRO A 66 8.09 -13.39 -8.52
C PRO A 66 9.04 -12.29 -9.02
N SER A 67 8.55 -11.08 -9.27
CA SER A 67 9.43 -9.94 -9.55
C SER A 67 9.63 -9.11 -8.29
N ASN A 68 10.52 -9.64 -7.45
CA ASN A 68 11.47 -8.99 -6.54
C ASN A 68 10.99 -7.89 -5.55
N PRO A 69 11.45 -7.95 -4.28
CA PRO A 69 11.10 -6.99 -3.26
C PRO A 69 11.84 -5.67 -3.53
N ASN A 70 11.13 -4.55 -3.60
CA ASN A 70 11.81 -3.26 -3.57
C ASN A 70 11.96 -2.81 -2.11
N PRO A 71 13.19 -2.76 -1.55
CA PRO A 71 13.45 -2.20 -0.24
C PRO A 71 13.36 -0.67 -0.33
N GLN A 72 12.16 -0.11 -0.12
CA GLN A 72 12.02 1.33 0.13
C GLN A 72 12.48 1.68 1.55
N ARG A 73 13.75 1.40 1.82
CA ARG A 73 14.59 2.08 2.81
C ARG A 73 15.99 2.24 2.21
N ALA A 74 16.07 2.90 1.07
CA ALA A 74 17.31 3.42 0.51
C ALA A 74 17.10 4.87 0.05
N ALA A 75 16.74 5.72 1.01
CA ALA A 75 17.07 7.15 0.95
C ALA A 75 17.53 7.56 2.35
N VAL A 76 18.72 7.07 2.74
CA VAL A 76 19.56 7.81 3.67
C VAL A 76 20.61 8.51 2.83
N THR A 77 20.64 9.83 2.90
CA THR A 77 21.85 10.66 2.79
C THR A 77 21.58 11.92 3.65
N PRO A 78 22.61 12.63 4.13
CA PRO A 78 23.17 12.42 5.47
C PRO A 78 22.89 13.62 6.40
N ARG A 79 23.16 13.46 7.71
CA ARG A 79 23.34 14.60 8.63
C ARG A 79 24.67 15.33 8.33
N LYS A 80 24.66 16.66 8.58
CA LYS A 80 25.74 17.66 8.90
C LYS A 80 26.35 18.50 7.75
N PRO A 81 26.94 19.69 8.01
CA PRO A 81 26.87 20.62 9.19
C PRO A 81 26.67 22.13 8.83
N ALA A 82 26.72 22.98 9.87
CA ALA A 82 26.56 24.45 9.98
C ALA A 82 27.03 25.39 8.85
N LYS A 83 26.35 26.55 8.74
CA LYS A 83 26.95 27.86 8.45
C LYS A 83 26.23 29.00 9.19
N GLU A 84 26.93 29.47 10.22
CA GLU A 84 27.13 30.87 10.64
C GLU A 84 26.46 31.94 9.75
N VAL A 85 25.66 32.82 10.36
CA VAL A 85 25.39 34.17 9.84
C VAL A 85 25.67 35.16 10.95
N ALA A 86 26.41 36.19 10.57
CA ALA A 86 27.09 37.18 11.39
C ALA A 86 26.18 38.05 12.28
#